data_AF-A0A6J4XWM2-F1
#
_entry.id   AF-A0A6J4XWM2-F1
#
_cell.length_a   1.000
_cell.length_b   1.000
_cell.length_c   1.000
_cell.angle_alpha   90.00
_cell.angle_beta   90.00
_cell.angle_gamma   90.00
#
_symmetry.space_group_name_H-M   'P 1'
#
loop_
_entity.id
_entity.type
_entity.pdbx_description
1 polymer ?
#
loop_
_entity_poly.entity_id
_entity_poly.type
_entity_poly.pdbx_seq_one_letter_code
_entity_poly.pdbx_strand_id
1 'polypeptide(L)'
;SLSESDIEELRNGSGWGLAKAAELNGIPGPVHLLEMKKEIALNPDQIEKIGNLYQEMKKQAISLGLKLIELERELNSHFANGTITEKLLHELLEQITQVRKRLR
;
A
#
# COMPACT_ATOMS: atom_id res chain seq x y z
N SER A 1 6.16 8.09 -12.59
CA SER A 1 7.07 8.42 -11.49
C SER A 1 6.23 8.70 -10.25
N LEU A 2 6.66 8.22 -9.09
CA LEU A 2 6.03 8.52 -7.81
C LEU A 2 6.32 9.98 -7.42
N SER A 3 5.30 10.69 -6.93
CA SER A 3 5.46 12.00 -6.30
C SER A 3 6.10 11.86 -4.91
N GLU A 4 6.54 12.98 -4.32
CA GLU A 4 7.06 12.99 -2.95
C GLU A 4 6.00 12.52 -1.94
N SER A 5 4.74 12.93 -2.14
CA SER A 5 3.63 12.47 -1.30
C SER A 5 3.37 10.97 -1.45
N ASP A 6 3.45 10.42 -2.67
CA ASP A 6 3.30 8.96 -2.86
C ASP A 6 4.39 8.20 -2.10
N ILE A 7 5.64 8.69 -2.14
CA ILE A 7 6.77 8.09 -1.43
C ILE A 7 6.55 8.14 0.08
N GLU A 8 6.05 9.25 0.61
CA GLU A 8 5.74 9.39 2.03
C GLU A 8 4.62 8.46 2.49
N GLU A 9 3.51 8.39 1.74
CA GLU A 9 2.40 7.49 2.05
C GLU A 9 2.81 6.02 2.03
N LEU A 10 3.60 5.60 1.03
CA LEU A 10 4.13 4.24 0.91
C LEU A 10 5.11 3.90 2.04
N ARG A 11 5.94 4.86 2.50
CA ARG A 11 6.86 4.66 3.63
C ARG A 11 6.15 4.55 4.97
N ASN A 12 5.07 5.32 5.14
CA ASN A 12 4.33 5.37 6.40
C ASN A 12 3.28 4.25 6.50
N GLY A 13 2.95 3.59 5.38
CA GLY A 13 1.86 2.62 5.31
C GLY A 13 0.50 3.26 5.64
N SER A 14 0.34 4.56 5.35
CA SER A 14 -0.84 5.35 5.72
C SER A 14 -2.07 5.06 4.87
N GLY A 15 -1.92 4.21 3.84
CA GLY A 15 -2.94 3.95 2.83
C GLY A 15 -2.78 4.90 1.65
N TRP A 16 -2.68 4.32 0.45
CA TRP A 16 -2.46 5.05 -0.82
C TRP A 16 -3.75 5.14 -1.65
N GLY A 17 -4.90 5.24 -0.98
CA GLY A 17 -6.23 5.28 -1.61
C GLY A 17 -6.66 4.01 -2.39
N LEU A 18 -5.88 2.94 -2.33
CA LEU A 18 -6.10 1.72 -3.13
C LEU A 18 -7.37 0.95 -2.76
N ALA A 19 -7.87 1.12 -1.54
CA ALA A 19 -9.10 0.50 -1.03
C ALA A 19 -10.37 1.34 -1.26
N LYS A 20 -10.27 2.45 -2.01
CA LYS A 20 -11.38 3.42 -2.13
C LYS A 20 -12.69 2.81 -2.60
N ALA A 21 -12.64 1.80 -3.48
CA ALA A 21 -13.83 1.09 -3.94
C ALA A 21 -14.56 0.39 -2.78
N ALA A 22 -13.85 -0.22 -1.83
CA ALA A 22 -14.44 -0.84 -0.65
C ALA A 22 -15.05 0.22 0.28
N GLU A 23 -14.29 1.30 0.55
CA GLU A 23 -14.74 2.40 1.41
C GLU A 23 -16.03 3.06 0.90
N LEU A 24 -16.09 3.37 -0.39
CA LEU A 24 -17.27 3.97 -1.02
C LEU A 24 -18.49 3.05 -1.00
N ASN A 25 -18.29 1.75 -0.79
CA ASN A 25 -19.36 0.75 -0.70
C ASN A 25 -19.59 0.28 0.75
N GLY A 26 -19.20 1.08 1.75
CA GLY A 26 -19.50 0.82 3.16
C GLY A 26 -18.68 -0.31 3.78
N ILE A 27 -17.54 -0.65 3.18
CA ILE A 27 -16.58 -1.63 3.72
C ILE A 27 -15.34 -0.85 4.19
N PRO A 28 -15.37 -0.29 5.42
CA PRO A 28 -14.26 0.48 5.96
C PRO A 28 -13.07 -0.40 6.31
N GLY A 29 -11.87 0.17 6.22
CA GLY A 29 -10.65 -0.47 6.73
C GLY A 29 -10.60 -0.54 8.26
N PRO A 30 -9.64 -1.29 8.84
CA PRO A 30 -9.49 -1.47 10.28
C PRO A 30 -9.36 -0.17 11.09
N VAL A 31 -8.69 0.86 10.55
CA VAL A 31 -8.55 2.17 11.22
C VAL A 31 -9.92 2.82 11.41
N HIS A 32 -10.71 2.88 10.35
CA HIS A 32 -12.05 3.47 10.39
C HIS A 32 -12.98 2.69 11.33
N LEU A 33 -12.88 1.36 11.38
CA LEU A 33 -13.62 0.56 12.37
C LEU A 33 -13.24 0.93 13.82
N LEU A 34 -11.96 1.17 14.09
CA LEU A 34 -11.48 1.56 15.42
C LEU A 34 -11.88 3.01 15.78
N GLU A 35 -11.93 3.92 14.80
CA GLU A 35 -12.45 5.29 14.98
C GLU A 35 -13.94 5.27 15.37
N MET A 36 -14.72 4.41 14.71
CA MET A 36 -16.16 4.24 14.95
C MET A 36 -16.50 3.31 16.12
N LYS A 37 -15.50 2.84 16.90
CA LYS A 37 -15.69 1.77 17.90
C LYS A 37 -16.86 1.99 18.88
N LYS A 38 -17.16 3.24 19.22
CA LYS A 38 -18.28 3.60 20.10
C LYS A 38 -19.63 3.56 19.37
N GLU A 39 -19.66 4.01 18.12
CA GLU A 39 -20.86 4.11 17.30
C GLU A 39 -21.40 2.73 16.91
N ILE A 40 -20.51 1.78 16.67
CA ILE A 40 -20.86 0.39 16.33
C ILE A 40 -20.73 -0.57 17.53
N ALA A 41 -20.53 -0.02 18.74
CA ALA A 41 -20.44 -0.76 20.00
C ALA A 41 -19.46 -1.95 19.98
N LEU A 42 -18.23 -1.75 19.51
CA LEU A 42 -17.19 -2.77 19.57
C LEU A 42 -16.84 -3.12 21.01
N ASN A 43 -16.77 -4.40 21.31
CA ASN A 43 -16.30 -4.88 22.60
C ASN A 43 -14.75 -4.86 22.70
N PRO A 44 -14.17 -5.00 23.90
CA PRO A 44 -12.72 -4.98 24.08
C PRO A 44 -11.95 -5.98 23.22
N ASP A 45 -12.44 -7.23 23.10
CA ASP A 45 -11.80 -8.28 22.30
C ASP A 45 -11.79 -7.94 20.80
N GLN A 46 -12.86 -7.31 20.30
CA GLN A 46 -12.94 -6.85 18.91
C GLN A 46 -11.95 -5.71 18.67
N ILE A 47 -11.87 -4.74 19.58
CA ILE A 47 -10.91 -3.63 19.49
C ILE A 47 -9.48 -4.16 19.44
N GLU A 48 -9.14 -5.13 20.30
CA GLU A 48 -7.81 -5.75 20.32
C GLU A 48 -7.51 -6.48 19.00
N LYS A 49 -8.43 -7.34 18.53
CA LYS A 49 -8.25 -8.09 17.28
C LYS A 49 -8.11 -7.19 16.06
N ILE A 50 -8.94 -6.15 15.95
CA ILE A 50 -8.86 -5.18 14.86
C ILE A 50 -7.58 -4.36 14.95
N GLY A 51 -7.15 -3.99 16.16
CA GLY A 51 -5.87 -3.31 16.40
C GLY A 51 -4.68 -4.15 15.93
N ASN A 52 -4.65 -5.43 16.29
CA ASN A 52 -3.60 -6.36 15.85
C ASN A 52 -3.61 -6.55 14.33
N LEU A 53 -4.79 -6.70 13.72
CA LEU A 53 -4.95 -6.78 12.27
C LEU A 53 -4.42 -5.51 11.57
N TYR A 54 -4.76 -4.33 12.09
CA TYR A 54 -4.27 -3.06 11.56
C TYR A 54 -2.74 -2.98 11.59
N GLN A 55 -2.11 -3.35 12.70
CA GLN A 55 -0.65 -3.31 12.82
C GLN A 55 0.03 -4.27 11.85
N GLU A 56 -0.52 -5.47 11.66
CA GLU A 56 0.01 -6.45 10.71
C GLU A 56 -0.11 -5.93 9.26
N MET A 57 -1.30 -5.43 8.88
CA MET A 57 -1.52 -4.83 7.57
C MET A 57 -0.59 -3.63 7.33
N LYS A 58 -0.39 -2.77 8.33
CA LYS A 58 0.51 -1.62 8.23
C LYS A 58 1.96 -2.05 8.00
N LYS A 59 2.46 -3.06 8.73
CA LYS A 59 3.80 -3.60 8.51
C LYS A 59 3.98 -4.15 7.09
N GLN A 60 2.99 -4.89 6.60
CA GLN A 60 3.00 -5.42 5.23
C GLN A 60 2.97 -4.30 4.19
N ALA A 61 2.12 -3.29 4.38
CA ALA A 61 2.02 -2.13 3.51
C ALA A 61 3.34 -1.36 3.43
N ILE A 62 4.04 -1.14 4.55
CA ILE A 62 5.35 -0.48 4.58
C ILE A 62 6.39 -1.30 3.80
N SER A 63 6.45 -2.61 4.04
CA SER A 63 7.39 -3.51 3.34
C SER A 63 7.18 -3.48 1.82
N LEU A 64 5.92 -3.60 1.38
CA LEU A 64 5.56 -3.53 -0.03
C LEU A 64 5.78 -2.14 -0.63
N GLY A 65 5.49 -1.08 0.14
CA GLY A 65 5.70 0.31 -0.29
C GLY A 65 7.17 0.63 -0.54
N LEU A 66 8.07 0.19 0.36
CA LEU A 66 9.51 0.29 0.15
C LEU A 66 9.96 -0.48 -1.10
N LYS A 67 9.43 -1.68 -1.32
CA LYS A 67 9.73 -2.47 -2.52
C LYS A 67 9.26 -1.78 -3.80
N LEU A 68 8.07 -1.17 -3.79
CA LEU A 68 7.53 -0.42 -4.92
C LEU A 68 8.39 0.80 -5.25
N ILE A 69 8.80 1.57 -4.24
CA ILE A 69 9.68 2.73 -4.40
C ILE A 69 11.00 2.31 -5.08
N GLU A 70 11.58 1.18 -4.65
CA GLU A 70 12.83 0.70 -5.22
C GLU A 70 12.67 0.27 -6.69
N LEU A 71 11.60 -0.46 -7.03
CA LEU A 71 11.33 -0.85 -8.42
C LEU A 71 11.08 0.35 -9.33
N GLU A 72 10.36 1.37 -8.86
CA GLU A 72 10.11 2.61 -9.62
C GLU A 72 11.42 3.41 -9.80
N ARG A 73 12.33 3.40 -8.82
CA ARG A 73 13.68 3.98 -8.94
C ARG A 73 14.55 3.23 -9.94
N GLU A 74 14.54 1.90 -9.89
CA GLU A 74 15.26 1.04 -10.82
C GLU A 74 14.80 1.27 -12.26
N LEU A 75 13.47 1.29 -12.47
CA LEU A 75 12.88 1.60 -13.77
C LEU A 75 13.34 2.97 -14.28
N ASN A 76 13.25 4.02 -13.43
CA ASN A 76 13.71 5.36 -13.79
C ASN A 76 15.20 5.40 -14.12
N SER A 77 16.04 4.67 -13.37
CA SER A 77 17.48 4.57 -13.62
C SER A 77 17.79 3.94 -14.99
N HIS A 78 17.09 2.87 -15.36
CA HIS A 78 17.27 2.24 -16.68
C HIS A 78 16.88 3.16 -17.83
N PHE A 79 15.80 3.93 -17.68
CA PHE A 79 15.43 4.94 -18.67
C PHE A 79 16.46 6.08 -18.74
N ALA A 80 16.89 6.63 -17.59
CA ALA A 80 17.83 7.74 -17.54
C ALA A 80 19.21 7.39 -18.12
N ASN A 81 19.66 6.15 -17.92
CA ASN A 81 20.96 5.67 -18.40
C ASN A 81 20.89 5.07 -19.81
N GLY A 82 19.70 5.00 -20.45
CA GLY A 82 19.53 4.39 -21.76
C GLY A 82 19.83 2.89 -21.81
N THR A 83 19.78 2.19 -20.67
CA THR A 83 20.05 0.75 -20.56
C THR A 83 18.80 -0.11 -20.60
N ILE A 84 17.61 0.52 -20.68
CA ILE A 84 16.35 -0.18 -20.75
C ILE A 84 16.25 -1.01 -22.04
N THR A 85 15.82 -2.27 -21.91
CA THR A 85 15.47 -3.15 -23.02
C THR A 85 14.01 -3.52 -22.92
N GLU A 86 13.39 -3.98 -24.01
CA GLU A 86 11.99 -4.43 -24.00
C GLU A 86 11.75 -5.53 -22.95
N LYS A 87 12.64 -6.53 -22.92
CA LYS A 87 12.58 -7.60 -21.92
C LYS A 87 12.62 -7.07 -20.49
N LEU A 88 13.59 -6.20 -20.19
CA LEU A 88 13.76 -5.65 -18.84
C LEU A 88 12.59 -4.75 -18.44
N LEU A 89 12.06 -3.97 -19.39
CA LEU A 89 10.86 -3.16 -19.18
C LEU A 89 9.67 -4.03 -18.77
N HIS A 90 9.40 -5.10 -19.52
CA HIS A 90 8.32 -6.03 -19.20
C HIS A 90 8.50 -6.68 -17.82
N GLU A 91 9.71 -7.13 -17.48
CA GLU A 91 10.01 -7.74 -16.19
C GLU A 91 9.81 -6.77 -15.01
N LEU A 92 10.24 -5.51 -15.15
CA LEU A 92 10.05 -4.48 -14.12
C LEU A 92 8.58 -4.09 -13.96
N LEU A 93 7.86 -3.91 -15.07
CA LEU A 93 6.43 -3.55 -15.04
C LEU A 93 5.58 -4.66 -14.41
N GLU A 94 5.90 -5.93 -14.68
CA GLU A 94 5.23 -7.07 -14.04
C GLU A 94 5.46 -7.05 -12.53
N GLN A 95 6.72 -6.89 -12.08
CA GLN A 95 7.04 -6.80 -10.66
C GLN A 95 6.33 -5.63 -9.96
N ILE A 96 6.35 -4.44 -10.58
CA ILE A 96 5.64 -3.25 -10.07
C ILE A 96 4.15 -3.53 -9.93
N THR A 97 3.54 -4.16 -10.95
CA THR A 97 2.11 -4.47 -10.95
C THR A 97 1.76 -5.50 -9.88
N GLN A 98 2.59 -6.53 -9.69
CA GLN A 98 2.40 -7.51 -8.62
C GLN A 98 2.49 -6.89 -7.23
N VAL A 99 3.46 -5.99 -7.00
CA VAL A 99 3.56 -5.27 -5.72
C VAL A 99 2.35 -4.35 -5.52
N ARG A 100 1.94 -3.58 -6.53
CA ARG A 100 0.73 -2.73 -6.47
C ARG A 100 -0.54 -3.55 -6.20
N LYS A 101 -0.66 -4.74 -6.77
CA LYS A 101 -1.79 -5.65 -6.51
C LYS A 101 -1.83 -6.11 -5.05
N ARG A 102 -0.67 -6.36 -4.43
CA ARG A 102 -0.58 -6.78 -3.02
C ARG A 102 -0.78 -5.66 -2.01
N LEU A 103 -0.65 -4.40 -2.44
CA LEU A 103 -0.95 -3.23 -1.62
C LEU A 103 -2.46 -2.94 -1.50
N ARG A 104 -3.30 -3.64 -2.28
CA ARG A 104 -4.76 -3.64 -2.16
C ARG A 104 -5.23 -4.73 -1.21
#